data_AF-A0AAP8NKX2-F1
#
_entry.id   AF-A0AAP8NKX2-F1
#
_cell.length_a   1.000
_cell.length_b   1.000
_cell.length_c   1.000
_cell.angle_alpha   90.00
_cell.angle_beta   90.00
_cell.angle_gamma   90.00
#
_symmetry.space_group_name_H-M   'P 1'
#
loop_
_entity.id
_entity.type
_entity.pdbx_description
1 polymer ?
#
loop_
_entity_poly.entity_id
_entity_poly.type
_entity_poly.pdbx_seq_one_letter_code
_entity_poly.pdbx_strand_id
1 'polypeptide(L)'
;MNFHPSFIPLHSGTLSCFHNLMILKYSIFLTGCIFHFYLCSASYGDTCQINGLEPEVLKSLSYEPPNKELLSTGQNQKAWQTFIENYEIPIRKVQDWYNSIVDKQSADAAADSFNKDVLPILKKLTGRAADMKKQALAIPASSEMQKFIFLRISQLQGRLLIIFLPMQNEEKASPETCYRGSTKLFEIILGLTSPSMIDISKFIESQNESQESFETVFKESWPETPSA
;
A
#
# COMPACT_ATOMS: atom_id res chain seq x y z
N MET A 1 -7.20 48.71 -32.03
CA MET A 1 -6.46 48.56 -30.76
C MET A 1 -6.92 47.28 -30.11
N ASN A 2 -5.99 46.36 -29.93
CA ASN A 2 -6.18 45.01 -29.40
C ASN A 2 -6.39 45.04 -27.88
N PHE A 3 -7.32 44.24 -27.37
CA PHE A 3 -7.22 43.71 -26.00
C PHE A 3 -7.69 42.25 -25.99
N HIS A 4 -6.73 41.38 -25.77
CA HIS A 4 -6.87 39.95 -25.50
C HIS A 4 -7.54 39.75 -24.13
N PRO A 5 -8.49 38.81 -23.98
CA PRO A 5 -8.71 38.16 -22.70
C PRO A 5 -7.78 36.94 -22.63
N SER A 6 -7.08 36.90 -21.51
CA SER A 6 -5.96 36.02 -21.18
C SER A 6 -6.40 34.56 -21.02
N PHE A 7 -5.51 33.66 -21.44
CA PHE A 7 -5.45 32.28 -20.97
C PHE A 7 -5.50 32.25 -19.44
N ILE A 8 -6.47 31.52 -18.87
CA ILE A 8 -6.37 31.01 -17.51
C ILE A 8 -6.09 29.51 -17.65
N PRO A 9 -4.90 29.02 -17.26
CA PRO A 9 -4.66 27.59 -17.20
C PRO A 9 -5.43 27.01 -16.02
N LEU A 10 -6.45 26.20 -16.30
CA LEU A 10 -7.10 25.36 -15.29
C LEU A 10 -6.16 24.19 -14.94
N HIS A 11 -5.08 24.50 -14.23
CA HIS A 11 -4.38 23.53 -13.40
C HIS A 11 -5.10 23.44 -12.05
N SER A 12 -5.12 22.25 -11.45
CA SER A 12 -5.53 21.99 -10.05
C SER A 12 -7.01 21.65 -9.76
N GLY A 13 -7.83 21.27 -10.76
CA GLY A 13 -9.25 20.94 -10.52
C GLY A 13 -9.60 19.46 -10.37
N THR A 14 -8.89 18.55 -11.03
CA THR A 14 -9.34 17.15 -11.24
C THR A 14 -8.98 16.18 -10.11
N LEU A 15 -8.18 16.61 -9.13
CA LEU A 15 -7.78 15.80 -7.96
C LEU A 15 -8.64 16.09 -6.72
N SER A 16 -9.44 17.17 -6.76
CA SER A 16 -10.16 17.72 -5.60
C SER A 16 -11.46 16.99 -5.25
N CYS A 17 -12.12 16.36 -6.23
CA CYS A 17 -13.41 15.69 -5.98
C CYS A 17 -13.25 14.34 -5.24
N PHE A 18 -12.08 13.70 -5.31
CA PHE A 18 -11.79 12.44 -4.62
C PHE A 18 -11.39 12.62 -3.15
N HIS A 19 -10.92 13.81 -2.79
CA HIS A 19 -10.46 14.11 -1.43
C HIS A 19 -11.58 13.98 -0.39
N ASN A 20 -12.80 14.45 -0.67
CA ASN A 20 -13.81 14.61 0.38
C ASN A 20 -14.71 13.37 0.60
N LEU A 21 -14.85 12.47 -0.37
CA LEU A 21 -15.72 11.29 -0.24
C LEU A 21 -14.97 10.05 0.30
N MET A 22 -13.66 9.91 0.02
CA MET A 22 -12.82 8.83 0.57
C MET A 22 -12.48 9.03 2.06
N ILE A 23 -12.34 10.28 2.52
CA ILE A 23 -11.97 10.58 3.91
C ILE A 23 -13.09 10.22 4.90
N LEU A 24 -14.38 10.30 4.51
CA LEU A 24 -15.49 10.21 5.46
C LEU A 24 -15.96 8.78 5.79
N LYS A 25 -15.74 7.79 4.92
CA LYS A 25 -16.16 6.38 5.17
C LYS A 25 -15.05 5.47 5.72
N TYR A 26 -13.78 5.80 5.49
CA TYR A 26 -12.64 4.95 5.88
C TYR A 26 -11.90 5.44 7.14
N SER A 27 -12.41 6.51 7.75
CA SER A 27 -12.11 6.99 9.10
C SER A 27 -12.43 5.99 10.23
N ILE A 28 -12.75 4.72 9.93
CA ILE A 28 -12.98 3.65 10.93
C ILE A 28 -11.89 2.58 10.84
N PHE A 29 -11.42 2.25 9.63
CA PHE A 29 -10.33 1.27 9.43
C PHE A 29 -8.95 1.91 9.61
N LEU A 30 -8.78 3.11 9.04
CA LEU A 30 -7.57 3.91 9.26
C LEU A 30 -7.44 4.28 10.74
N THR A 31 -8.53 4.63 11.42
CA THR A 31 -8.51 5.11 12.80
C THR A 31 -8.21 4.00 13.83
N GLY A 32 -8.52 2.73 13.52
CA GLY A 32 -8.10 1.58 14.32
C GLY A 32 -6.59 1.30 14.22
N CYS A 33 -5.99 1.50 13.04
CA CYS A 33 -4.54 1.38 12.84
C CYS A 33 -3.76 2.63 13.32
N ILE A 34 -4.38 3.81 13.27
CA ILE A 34 -3.77 5.11 13.62
C ILE A 34 -3.60 5.29 15.14
N PHE A 35 -4.42 4.67 15.99
CA PHE A 35 -4.42 4.96 17.43
C PHE A 35 -3.23 4.38 18.23
N HIS A 36 -2.31 3.63 17.60
CA HIS A 36 -1.18 3.01 18.30
C HIS A 36 0.21 3.54 17.93
N PHE A 37 0.32 4.47 16.97
CA PHE A 37 1.61 4.87 16.42
C PHE A 37 1.83 6.37 16.48
N TYR A 38 2.05 6.86 17.69
CA TYR A 38 2.78 8.11 17.92
C TYR A 38 4.09 7.75 18.60
N LEU A 39 5.21 7.83 17.87
CA LEU A 39 6.44 8.49 18.31
C LEU A 39 7.59 8.44 17.29
N CYS A 40 8.11 9.64 17.06
CA CYS A 40 9.50 10.05 16.82
C CYS A 40 10.25 9.73 15.52
N SER A 41 11.24 10.60 15.29
CA SER A 41 11.67 11.20 14.03
C SER A 41 12.91 10.59 13.38
N ALA A 42 12.90 10.59 12.04
CA ALA A 42 13.99 10.89 11.12
C ALA A 42 15.32 10.14 11.33
N SER A 43 15.37 8.89 10.88
CA SER A 43 16.57 8.33 10.22
C SER A 43 16.22 7.11 9.35
N TYR A 44 16.38 7.24 8.02
CA TYR A 44 16.27 6.18 6.99
C TYR A 44 15.20 5.11 7.22
N GLY A 45 13.98 5.55 7.56
CA GLY A 45 12.77 4.77 7.41
C GLY A 45 12.32 4.66 5.96
N ASP A 46 11.28 3.85 5.72
CA ASP A 46 10.61 3.79 4.43
C ASP A 46 9.46 4.79 4.38
N THR A 47 9.54 5.73 3.44
CA THR A 47 8.55 6.80 3.26
C THR A 47 7.55 6.40 2.18
N CYS A 48 6.27 6.36 2.53
CA CYS A 48 5.19 6.18 1.57
C CYS A 48 5.02 7.45 0.74
N GLN A 49 5.03 7.31 -0.58
CA GLN A 49 4.82 8.42 -1.53
C GLN A 49 3.88 7.94 -2.63
N ILE A 50 2.64 8.45 -2.62
CA ILE A 50 1.62 8.11 -3.60
C ILE A 50 1.18 9.41 -4.26
N ASN A 51 1.36 9.49 -5.57
CA ASN A 51 1.00 10.68 -6.35
C ASN A 51 -0.48 11.01 -6.17
N GLY A 52 -0.76 12.27 -5.91
CA GLY A 52 -2.12 12.78 -5.67
C GLY A 52 -2.61 12.69 -4.22
N LEU A 53 -1.77 12.28 -3.28
CA LEU A 53 -2.06 12.30 -1.84
C LEU A 53 -1.03 13.15 -1.10
N GLU A 54 -1.52 13.92 -0.12
CA GLU A 54 -0.66 14.74 0.73
C GLU A 54 0.22 13.86 1.64
N PRO A 55 1.50 14.22 1.87
CA PRO A 55 2.40 13.44 2.73
C PRO A 55 1.85 13.18 4.14
N GLU A 56 1.08 14.12 4.70
CA GLU A 56 0.49 13.97 6.04
C GLU A 56 -0.53 12.82 6.10
N VAL A 57 -1.26 12.57 4.99
CA VAL A 57 -2.21 11.44 4.88
C VAL A 57 -1.46 10.11 4.82
N LEU A 58 -0.25 10.09 4.26
CA LEU A 58 0.57 8.89 4.05
C LEU A 58 1.50 8.57 5.22
N LYS A 59 1.58 9.44 6.23
CA LYS A 59 2.49 9.31 7.36
C LYS A 59 2.29 8.02 8.15
N SER A 60 1.03 7.58 8.33
CA SER A 60 0.70 6.32 9.03
C SER A 60 1.16 5.06 8.29
N LEU A 61 1.41 5.18 6.98
CA LEU A 61 1.91 4.10 6.13
C LEU A 61 3.43 4.12 5.98
N SER A 62 4.08 5.18 6.43
CA SER A 62 5.53 5.27 6.57
C SER A 62 5.98 4.69 7.90
N TYR A 63 7.25 4.32 8.02
CA TYR A 63 7.79 3.83 9.28
C TYR A 63 9.30 4.02 9.38
N GLU A 64 9.75 4.20 10.62
CA GLU A 64 11.16 4.17 10.98
C GLU A 64 11.67 2.71 11.07
N PRO A 65 12.98 2.49 10.83
CA PRO A 65 13.57 1.18 10.96
C PRO A 65 13.57 0.72 12.44
N PRO A 66 13.83 -0.58 12.71
CA PRO A 66 14.05 -1.08 14.06
C PRO A 66 15.10 -0.27 14.82
N ASN A 67 14.92 -0.11 16.13
CA ASN A 67 15.92 0.56 16.97
C ASN A 67 17.20 -0.29 17.12
N LYS A 68 18.28 0.31 17.64
CA LYS A 68 19.58 -0.37 17.80
C LYS A 68 19.52 -1.58 18.72
N GLU A 69 18.65 -1.55 19.73
CA GLU A 69 18.46 -2.65 20.68
C GLU A 69 17.85 -3.87 19.99
N LEU A 70 16.83 -3.67 19.16
CA LEU A 70 16.18 -4.73 18.40
C LEU A 70 17.12 -5.32 17.34
N LEU A 71 18.02 -4.51 16.78
CA LEU A 71 19.08 -4.92 15.85
C LEU A 71 20.37 -5.38 16.54
N SER A 72 20.39 -5.56 17.85
CA SER A 72 21.61 -5.91 18.60
C SER A 72 22.16 -7.30 18.27
N THR A 73 21.34 -8.20 17.70
CA THR A 73 21.74 -9.55 17.32
C THR A 73 21.90 -9.69 15.81
N GLY A 74 22.88 -10.50 15.38
CA GLY A 74 23.08 -10.79 13.95
C GLY A 74 21.87 -11.46 13.29
N GLN A 75 21.08 -12.22 14.06
CA GLN A 75 19.84 -12.82 13.58
C GLN A 75 18.78 -11.77 13.27
N ASN A 76 18.55 -10.80 14.17
CA ASN A 76 17.55 -9.75 13.92
C ASN A 76 17.98 -8.80 12.80
N GLN A 77 19.29 -8.55 12.64
CA GLN A 77 19.81 -7.82 11.48
C GLN A 77 19.51 -8.55 10.17
N LYS A 78 19.77 -9.86 10.11
CA LYS A 78 19.45 -10.68 8.94
C LYS A 78 17.94 -10.75 8.68
N ALA A 79 17.12 -10.84 9.72
CA ALA A 79 15.67 -10.81 9.62
C ALA A 79 15.18 -9.48 9.03
N TRP A 80 15.74 -8.36 9.48
CA TRP A 80 15.40 -7.04 8.94
C TRP A 80 15.76 -6.92 7.45
N GLN A 81 16.96 -7.36 7.08
CA GLN A 81 17.38 -7.38 5.68
C GLN A 81 16.47 -8.28 4.82
N THR A 82 16.08 -9.44 5.36
CA THR A 82 15.13 -10.36 4.70
C THR A 82 13.77 -9.71 4.49
N PHE A 83 13.28 -8.95 5.47
CA PHE A 83 12.05 -8.17 5.34
C PHE A 83 12.17 -7.11 4.23
N ILE A 84 13.24 -6.33 4.21
CA ILE A 84 13.46 -5.29 3.19
C ILE A 84 13.43 -5.92 1.78
N GLU A 85 14.18 -6.99 1.57
CA GLU A 85 14.32 -7.64 0.26
C GLU A 85 13.03 -8.27 -0.24
N ASN A 86 12.25 -8.87 0.67
CA ASN A 86 11.08 -9.66 0.29
C ASN A 86 9.75 -8.92 0.38
N TYR A 87 9.70 -7.78 1.07
CA TYR A 87 8.47 -7.02 1.33
C TYR A 87 8.61 -5.56 0.92
N GLU A 88 9.54 -4.82 1.53
CA GLU A 88 9.66 -3.37 1.31
C GLU A 88 9.99 -3.05 -0.16
N ILE A 89 11.03 -3.67 -0.71
CA ILE A 89 11.47 -3.44 -2.10
C ILE A 89 10.36 -3.83 -3.12
N PRO A 90 9.73 -5.02 -3.04
CA PRO A 90 8.61 -5.35 -3.91
C PRO A 90 7.44 -4.36 -3.81
N ILE A 91 7.05 -3.95 -2.61
CA ILE A 91 5.92 -3.02 -2.45
C ILE A 91 6.26 -1.62 -2.98
N ARG A 92 7.51 -1.17 -2.81
CA ARG A 92 8.00 0.06 -3.48
C ARG A 92 7.87 -0.02 -5.00
N LYS A 93 8.14 -1.18 -5.62
CA LYS A 93 7.93 -1.34 -7.07
C LYS A 93 6.46 -1.16 -7.47
N VAL A 94 5.51 -1.63 -6.65
CA VAL A 94 4.08 -1.40 -6.91
C VAL A 94 3.72 0.08 -6.75
N GLN A 95 4.30 0.76 -5.75
CA GLN A 95 4.15 2.19 -5.56
C GLN A 95 4.71 2.98 -6.75
N ASP A 96 5.92 2.67 -7.20
CA ASP A 96 6.56 3.31 -8.36
C ASP A 96 5.78 3.04 -9.65
N TRP A 97 5.29 1.80 -9.82
CA TRP A 97 4.40 1.44 -10.93
C TRP A 97 3.14 2.31 -10.92
N TYR A 98 2.47 2.46 -9.78
CA TYR A 98 1.28 3.32 -9.67
C TYR A 98 1.61 4.78 -9.98
N ASN A 99 2.69 5.30 -9.39
CA ASN A 99 3.12 6.69 -9.57
C ASN A 99 3.56 7.00 -11.00
N SER A 100 3.94 5.99 -11.79
CA SER A 100 4.28 6.16 -13.20
C SER A 100 3.07 6.50 -14.08
N ILE A 101 1.84 6.25 -13.61
CA ILE A 101 0.60 6.46 -14.34
C ILE A 101 0.20 7.93 -14.24
N VAL A 102 0.66 8.74 -15.19
CA VAL A 102 0.44 10.20 -15.21
C VAL A 102 -0.42 10.66 -16.38
N ASP A 103 -0.54 9.83 -17.41
CA ASP A 103 -1.29 10.09 -18.63
C ASP A 103 -1.75 8.77 -19.28
N LYS A 104 -2.35 8.87 -20.47
CA LYS A 104 -2.84 7.70 -21.21
C LYS A 104 -1.73 6.75 -21.65
N GLN A 105 -0.58 7.25 -22.10
CA GLN A 105 0.49 6.42 -22.65
C GLN A 105 1.16 5.60 -21.55
N SER A 106 1.41 6.25 -20.41
CA SER A 106 1.92 5.61 -19.20
C SER A 106 0.92 4.62 -18.61
N ALA A 107 -0.39 4.90 -18.66
CA ALA A 107 -1.43 3.94 -18.26
C ALA A 107 -1.42 2.66 -19.12
N ASP A 108 -1.29 2.79 -20.44
CA ASP A 108 -1.18 1.64 -21.35
C ASP A 108 0.10 0.82 -21.07
N ALA A 109 1.23 1.48 -20.82
CA ALA A 109 2.49 0.82 -20.48
C ALA A 109 2.44 0.11 -19.12
N ALA A 110 1.81 0.74 -18.12
CA ALA A 110 1.59 0.17 -16.80
C ALA A 110 0.67 -1.06 -16.86
N ALA A 111 -0.32 -1.05 -17.76
CA ALA A 111 -1.18 -2.21 -17.99
C ALA A 111 -0.40 -3.42 -18.50
N ASP A 112 0.51 -3.20 -19.46
CA ASP A 112 1.36 -4.26 -20.04
C ASP A 112 2.32 -4.87 -18.98
N SER A 113 2.79 -4.09 -18.01
CA SER A 113 3.69 -4.57 -16.95
C SER A 113 2.98 -5.21 -15.75
N PHE A 114 1.68 -4.94 -15.54
CA PHE A 114 0.98 -5.33 -14.30
C PHE A 114 1.04 -6.83 -13.99
N ASN A 115 0.70 -7.68 -14.96
CA ASN A 115 0.66 -9.14 -14.73
C ASN A 115 2.04 -9.72 -14.43
N LYS A 116 3.10 -9.09 -14.92
CA LYS A 116 4.48 -9.53 -14.77
C LYS A 116 5.10 -9.01 -13.46
N ASP A 117 4.90 -7.72 -13.17
CA ASP A 117 5.68 -6.99 -12.18
C ASP A 117 4.88 -6.67 -10.90
N VAL A 118 3.54 -6.65 -10.96
CA VAL A 118 2.67 -6.23 -9.84
C VAL A 118 1.82 -7.38 -9.30
N LEU A 119 1.10 -8.10 -10.16
CA LEU A 119 0.18 -9.17 -9.76
C LEU A 119 0.87 -10.26 -8.90
N PRO A 120 2.11 -10.71 -9.20
CA PRO A 120 2.79 -11.69 -8.36
C PRO A 120 3.07 -11.17 -6.94
N ILE A 121 3.33 -9.86 -6.80
CA ILE A 121 3.58 -9.21 -5.51
C ILE A 121 2.29 -9.18 -4.70
N LEU A 122 1.18 -8.77 -5.33
CA LEU A 122 -0.14 -8.76 -4.70
C LEU A 122 -0.50 -10.16 -4.17
N LYS A 123 -0.32 -11.20 -4.98
CA LYS A 123 -0.62 -12.59 -4.58
C LYS A 123 0.25 -13.11 -3.44
N LYS A 124 1.51 -12.70 -3.39
CA LYS A 124 2.48 -13.19 -2.41
C LYS A 124 2.37 -12.47 -1.07
N LEU A 125 2.16 -11.16 -1.09
CA LEU A 125 2.38 -10.30 0.08
C LEU A 125 1.09 -9.80 0.74
N THR A 126 -0.07 -10.23 0.28
CA THR A 126 -1.36 -9.82 0.83
C THR A 126 -2.08 -10.94 1.58
N GLY A 127 -2.97 -10.55 2.49
CA GLY A 127 -3.78 -11.47 3.28
C GLY A 127 -4.21 -10.87 4.61
N ARG A 128 -5.01 -11.63 5.37
CA ARG A 128 -5.51 -11.22 6.69
C ARG A 128 -4.39 -11.23 7.74
N ALA A 129 -4.70 -10.78 8.96
CA ALA A 129 -3.77 -10.79 10.08
C ALA A 129 -3.10 -12.16 10.28
N ALA A 130 -3.85 -13.26 10.20
CA ALA A 130 -3.30 -14.61 10.33
C ALA A 130 -2.25 -14.92 9.25
N ASP A 131 -2.43 -14.45 8.02
CA ASP A 131 -1.49 -14.66 6.91
C ASP A 131 -0.25 -13.77 7.08
N MET A 132 -0.43 -12.52 7.50
CA MET A 132 0.68 -11.62 7.86
C MET A 132 1.52 -12.19 9.00
N LYS A 133 0.89 -12.80 10.00
CA LYS A 133 1.60 -13.46 11.11
C LYS A 133 2.40 -14.65 10.61
N LYS A 134 1.84 -15.51 9.76
CA LYS A 134 2.58 -16.62 9.13
C LYS A 134 3.80 -16.11 8.34
N GLN A 135 3.64 -15.02 7.60
CA GLN A 135 4.73 -14.38 6.85
C GLN A 135 5.84 -13.87 7.77
N ALA A 136 5.49 -13.20 8.88
CA ALA A 136 6.46 -12.74 9.87
C ALA A 136 7.17 -13.91 10.58
N LEU A 137 6.43 -14.97 10.93
CA LEU A 137 6.98 -16.17 11.58
C LEU A 137 7.92 -16.97 10.66
N ALA A 138 7.72 -16.89 9.34
CA ALA A 138 8.62 -17.51 8.37
C ALA A 138 10.01 -16.85 8.30
N ILE A 139 10.19 -15.67 8.92
CA ILE A 139 11.49 -15.01 9.04
C ILE A 139 12.07 -15.34 10.43
N PRO A 140 13.20 -16.07 10.50
CA PRO A 140 13.83 -16.40 11.78
C PRO A 140 14.34 -15.14 12.49
N ALA A 141 13.73 -14.78 13.62
CA ALA A 141 14.07 -13.61 14.43
C ALA A 141 13.63 -13.81 15.89
N SER A 142 13.94 -12.88 16.79
CA SER A 142 13.32 -12.86 18.11
C SER A 142 11.81 -12.54 18.02
N SER A 143 11.03 -12.91 19.05
CA SER A 143 9.60 -12.59 19.14
C SER A 143 9.31 -11.11 18.91
N GLU A 144 10.11 -10.22 19.50
CA GLU A 144 9.97 -8.77 19.35
C GLU A 144 10.19 -8.33 17.91
N MET A 145 11.18 -8.93 17.23
CA MET A 145 11.49 -8.61 15.85
C MET A 145 10.42 -9.16 14.90
N GLN A 146 9.86 -10.34 15.16
CA GLN A 146 8.74 -10.88 14.39
C GLN A 146 7.48 -10.03 14.55
N LYS A 147 7.17 -9.58 15.77
CA LYS A 147 6.09 -8.61 16.02
C LYS A 147 6.32 -7.30 15.26
N PHE A 148 7.55 -6.79 15.26
CA PHE A 148 7.89 -5.59 14.51
C PHE A 148 7.66 -5.79 13.01
N ILE A 149 8.18 -6.89 12.44
CA ILE A 149 8.00 -7.25 11.02
C ILE A 149 6.51 -7.38 10.67
N PHE A 150 5.70 -8.04 11.50
CA PHE A 150 4.26 -8.15 11.31
C PHE A 150 3.58 -6.79 11.14
N LEU A 151 3.92 -5.83 12.03
CA LEU A 151 3.39 -4.46 11.94
C LEU A 151 3.83 -3.77 10.64
N ARG A 152 5.07 -4.00 10.18
CA ARG A 152 5.54 -3.41 8.91
C ARG A 152 4.87 -4.04 7.69
N ILE A 153 4.61 -5.34 7.70
CA ILE A 153 3.81 -6.01 6.65
C ILE A 153 2.41 -5.39 6.58
N SER A 154 1.76 -5.16 7.73
CA SER A 154 0.44 -4.51 7.79
C SER A 154 0.46 -3.10 7.19
N GLN A 155 1.48 -2.29 7.53
CA GLN A 155 1.62 -0.96 6.92
C GLN A 155 1.84 -1.02 5.41
N LEU A 156 2.65 -1.96 4.92
CA LEU A 156 2.89 -2.15 3.49
C LEU A 156 1.62 -2.61 2.75
N GLN A 157 0.81 -3.50 3.34
CA GLN A 157 -0.51 -3.85 2.77
C GLN A 157 -1.46 -2.64 2.75
N GLY A 158 -1.41 -1.77 3.76
CA GLY A 158 -2.14 -0.50 3.77
C GLY A 158 -1.81 0.39 2.56
N ARG A 159 -0.56 0.40 2.09
CA ARG A 159 -0.16 1.12 0.86
C ARG A 159 -0.81 0.53 -0.38
N LEU A 160 -0.81 -0.80 -0.51
CA LEU A 160 -1.48 -1.47 -1.62
C LEU A 160 -2.98 -1.18 -1.63
N LEU A 161 -3.61 -1.10 -0.44
CA LEU A 161 -5.02 -0.75 -0.34
C LEU A 161 -5.29 0.65 -0.87
N ILE A 162 -4.47 1.64 -0.51
CA ILE A 162 -4.59 3.01 -1.05
C ILE A 162 -4.39 3.05 -2.56
N ILE A 163 -3.50 2.22 -3.11
CA ILE A 163 -3.24 2.14 -4.56
C ILE A 163 -4.42 1.53 -5.31
N PHE A 164 -4.92 0.38 -4.87
CA PHE A 164 -5.89 -0.40 -5.66
C PHE A 164 -7.35 -0.03 -5.41
N LEU A 165 -7.68 0.56 -4.25
CA LEU A 165 -9.07 0.92 -3.92
C LEU A 165 -9.66 2.00 -4.85
N PRO A 166 -8.94 3.08 -5.19
CA PRO A 166 -9.41 4.05 -6.19
C PRO A 166 -9.57 3.40 -7.56
N MET A 167 -8.63 2.53 -7.95
CA MET A 167 -8.65 1.87 -9.25
C MET A 167 -9.90 1.00 -9.44
N GLN A 168 -10.40 0.30 -8.40
CA GLN A 168 -11.68 -0.43 -8.49
C GLN A 168 -12.88 0.47 -8.81
N ASN A 169 -12.83 1.72 -8.38
CA ASN A 169 -13.95 2.65 -8.49
C ASN A 169 -13.81 3.63 -9.67
N GLU A 170 -12.72 3.57 -10.43
CA GLU A 170 -12.45 4.44 -11.59
C GLU A 170 -13.51 4.31 -12.70
N GLU A 171 -14.18 3.17 -12.84
CA GLU A 171 -15.29 3.05 -13.80
C GLU A 171 -16.42 4.07 -13.50
N LYS A 172 -16.59 4.44 -12.21
CA LYS A 172 -17.58 5.40 -11.69
C LYS A 172 -17.04 6.83 -11.60
N ALA A 173 -15.78 7.07 -11.98
CA ALA A 173 -15.11 8.37 -11.94
C ALA A 173 -15.41 9.25 -13.17
N SER A 174 -15.05 10.55 -13.08
CA SER A 174 -15.17 11.52 -14.17
C SER A 174 -14.50 11.02 -15.46
N PRO A 175 -15.04 11.32 -16.67
CA PRO A 175 -14.42 10.98 -17.96
C PRO A 175 -12.99 11.51 -18.16
N GLU A 176 -12.52 12.40 -17.31
CA GLU A 176 -11.28 13.16 -17.44
C GLU A 176 -10.06 12.52 -16.74
N THR A 177 -10.17 11.30 -16.20
CA THR A 177 -9.04 10.62 -15.54
C THR A 177 -8.07 9.97 -16.54
N CYS A 178 -6.79 9.87 -16.18
CA CYS A 178 -5.77 9.18 -16.99
C CYS A 178 -6.11 7.71 -17.24
N TYR A 179 -6.85 7.08 -16.31
CA TYR A 179 -7.32 5.71 -16.40
C TYR A 179 -8.36 5.50 -17.50
N ARG A 180 -9.40 6.36 -17.60
CA ARG A 180 -10.46 6.27 -18.64
C ARG A 180 -9.93 6.40 -20.06
N GLY A 181 -8.79 7.07 -20.23
CA GLY A 181 -8.11 7.19 -21.52
C GLY A 181 -7.48 5.89 -22.03
N SER A 182 -7.15 4.95 -21.12
CA SER A 182 -6.46 3.69 -21.43
C SER A 182 -7.44 2.52 -21.48
N THR A 183 -7.76 2.10 -22.70
CA THR A 183 -8.56 0.88 -22.93
C THR A 183 -7.84 -0.35 -22.38
N LYS A 184 -6.50 -0.41 -22.49
CA LYS A 184 -5.71 -1.55 -22.00
C LYS A 184 -5.75 -1.70 -20.48
N LEU A 185 -5.62 -0.61 -19.73
CA LEU A 185 -5.62 -0.66 -18.27
C LEU A 185 -6.98 -1.19 -17.76
N PHE A 186 -8.07 -0.74 -18.38
CA PHE A 186 -9.40 -1.30 -18.08
C PHE A 186 -9.51 -2.76 -18.52
N GLU A 187 -9.16 -3.13 -19.74
CA GLU A 187 -9.31 -4.52 -20.20
C GLU A 187 -8.45 -5.53 -19.40
N ILE A 188 -7.23 -5.16 -19.03
CA ILE A 188 -6.24 -6.06 -18.43
C ILE A 188 -6.36 -6.12 -16.90
N ILE A 189 -6.67 -4.99 -16.25
CA ILE A 189 -6.60 -4.86 -14.79
C ILE A 189 -7.98 -4.67 -14.16
N LEU A 190 -8.79 -3.75 -14.70
CA LEU A 190 -10.03 -3.29 -14.04
C LEU A 190 -11.32 -3.87 -14.63
N GLY A 191 -11.21 -4.67 -15.69
CA GLY A 191 -12.33 -5.27 -16.36
C GLY A 191 -13.00 -6.26 -15.42
N LEU A 192 -14.34 -6.19 -15.32
CA LEU A 192 -15.15 -6.96 -14.36
C LEU A 192 -14.90 -8.47 -14.41
N THR A 193 -14.47 -9.00 -15.56
CA THR A 193 -14.17 -10.42 -15.77
C THR A 193 -12.67 -10.73 -15.83
N SER A 194 -11.79 -9.73 -15.66
CA SER A 194 -10.35 -9.95 -15.68
C SER A 194 -9.89 -10.69 -14.41
N PRO A 195 -8.98 -11.68 -14.53
CA PRO A 195 -8.40 -12.35 -13.36
C PRO A 195 -7.74 -11.39 -12.39
N SER A 196 -7.08 -10.34 -12.92
CA SER A 196 -6.46 -9.26 -12.16
C SER A 196 -7.45 -8.55 -11.22
N MET A 197 -8.62 -8.18 -11.75
CA MET A 197 -9.66 -7.52 -10.96
C MET A 197 -10.18 -8.42 -9.84
N ILE A 198 -10.33 -9.73 -10.10
CA ILE A 198 -10.74 -10.71 -9.09
C ILE A 198 -9.70 -10.78 -7.96
N ASP A 199 -8.42 -10.83 -8.30
CA ASP A 199 -7.34 -10.88 -7.31
C ASP A 199 -7.26 -9.58 -6.48
N ILE A 200 -7.45 -8.42 -7.11
CA ILE A 200 -7.55 -7.12 -6.42
C ILE A 200 -8.77 -7.09 -5.49
N SER A 201 -9.94 -7.55 -5.94
CA SER A 201 -11.14 -7.62 -5.10
C SER A 201 -10.96 -8.50 -3.89
N LYS A 202 -10.39 -9.70 -4.07
CA LYS A 202 -10.09 -10.61 -2.94
C LYS A 202 -9.14 -9.97 -1.94
N PHE A 203 -8.12 -9.26 -2.42
CA PHE A 203 -7.23 -8.51 -1.55
C PHE A 203 -8.01 -7.46 -0.76
N ILE A 204 -8.79 -6.60 -1.42
CA ILE A 204 -9.55 -5.53 -0.75
C ILE A 204 -10.55 -6.11 0.26
N GLU A 205 -11.26 -7.17 -0.10
CA GLU A 205 -12.16 -7.89 0.79
C GLU A 205 -11.43 -8.47 2.01
N SER A 206 -10.21 -8.99 1.82
CA SER A 206 -9.39 -9.50 2.93
C SER A 206 -9.02 -8.41 3.95
N GLN A 207 -8.98 -7.14 3.51
CA GLN A 207 -8.72 -6.01 4.40
C GLN A 207 -9.96 -5.59 5.20
N ASN A 208 -11.16 -6.12 4.94
CA ASN A 208 -12.35 -5.83 5.77
C ASN A 208 -12.38 -6.60 7.10
N GLU A 209 -11.22 -7.02 7.60
CA GLU A 209 -11.08 -7.69 8.90
C GLU A 209 -11.37 -6.72 10.05
N SER A 210 -12.02 -7.16 11.13
CA SER A 210 -12.27 -6.26 12.26
C SER A 210 -10.97 -5.94 13.01
N GLN A 211 -10.92 -4.75 13.62
CA GLN A 211 -9.81 -4.38 14.51
C GLN A 211 -9.60 -5.43 15.62
N GLU A 212 -10.68 -5.96 16.18
CA GLU A 212 -10.64 -7.02 17.20
C GLU A 212 -9.98 -8.31 16.69
N SER A 213 -10.27 -8.71 15.44
CA SER A 213 -9.66 -9.88 14.81
C SER A 213 -8.15 -9.68 14.62
N PHE A 214 -7.74 -8.51 14.12
CA PHE A 214 -6.33 -8.16 13.98
C PHE A 214 -5.59 -8.16 15.33
N GLU A 215 -6.18 -7.50 16.34
CA GLU A 215 -5.60 -7.43 17.68
C GLU A 215 -5.49 -8.80 18.35
N THR A 216 -6.47 -9.68 18.11
CA THR A 216 -6.44 -11.06 18.61
C THR A 216 -5.22 -11.79 18.07
N VAL A 217 -4.99 -11.74 16.75
CA VAL A 217 -3.83 -12.37 16.11
C VAL A 217 -2.51 -11.78 16.60
N PHE A 218 -2.46 -10.46 16.82
CA PHE A 218 -1.27 -9.79 17.34
C PHE A 218 -0.96 -10.16 18.80
N LYS A 219 -1.98 -10.30 19.65
CA LYS A 219 -1.83 -10.62 21.10
C LYS A 219 -1.61 -12.09 21.38
N GLU A 220 -2.01 -12.99 20.47
CA GLU A 220 -1.67 -14.41 20.52
C GLU A 220 -0.16 -14.63 20.73
N SER A 221 0.20 -15.80 21.25
CA SER A 221 1.60 -16.16 21.53
C SER A 221 2.50 -16.04 20.29
N TRP A 222 3.75 -15.62 20.54
CA TRP A 222 4.84 -15.54 19.58
C TRP A 222 5.98 -16.46 20.08
N PRO A 223 6.60 -17.25 19.21
CA PRO A 223 7.59 -18.25 19.62
C PRO A 223 8.87 -17.59 20.15
N GLU A 224 9.22 -17.87 21.41
CA GLU A 224 10.40 -17.31 22.07
C GLU A 224 11.73 -17.77 21.45
N THR A 225 11.72 -18.89 20.76
CA THR A 225 12.86 -19.41 19.99
C THR A 225 12.54 -19.40 18.50
N PRO A 226 13.47 -18.91 17.65
CA PRO A 226 13.30 -19.00 16.21
C PRO A 226 13.13 -20.46 15.80
N SER A 227 12.08 -20.75 15.03
CA SER A 227 11.98 -22.04 14.35
C SER A 227 13.21 -22.21 13.45
N ALA A 228 13.97 -23.27 13.72
CA ALA A 228 15.20 -23.64 13.03
C ALA A 228 15.00 -23.90 11.53
#